data_AF-A0AAV8ABH6-F1
#
_entry.id   AF-A0AAV8ABH6-F1
#
_cell.length_a   1.000
_cell.length_b   1.000
_cell.length_c   1.000
_cell.angle_alpha   90.00
_cell.angle_beta   90.00
_cell.angle_gamma   90.00
#
_symmetry.space_group_name_H-M   'P 1'
#
loop_
_entity.id
_entity.type
_entity.pdbx_description
1 polymer ?
#
loop_
_entity_poly.entity_id
_entity_poly.type
_entity_poly.pdbx_seq_one_letter_code
_entity_poly.pdbx_strand_id
1 'polypeptide(L)'
;MEEISILVDKTYSSLFKSPILSDLKFKFGDKHPPIPAHQLIVSLFSDFFRELLYPLDGNNRKISATINLKLEGLEIEHFITVLKFCYTGKMTLNFENIYQICQLSWKFRIDKLLQECEKFLQQNELPSVLEINALGNDLNKQLQEKQKQDQQQQQQQDQQQQTQQTEKRNEQIQSGISIALIVADKDTDYIKNVASILSKSDVIQAIRVFRANKKKYPYSELRKYDVAFVYASDSKFVDSVELGNDLVKFVEDGGGLVLCSINCLDLEDEQQIYGKILDPKYLPFGKGTSVSNQPSKLGEILLPSHPIMNDVNTFEGGNYSFRIQTPKLYENSKIIAKWDDENAIVAEKSFPNDPSFGKVIVLNLYPPNNTVDINCWKSNSDGKKLFLNSVLYAANYTSNH
;
A
#
# COMPACT_ATOMS: atom_id res chain seq x y z
N MET A 1 39.69 -30.40 29.72
CA MET A 1 39.68 -29.02 29.19
C MET A 1 41.13 -28.62 29.00
N GLU A 2 41.63 -28.72 27.78
CA GLU A 2 42.98 -28.25 27.46
C GLU A 2 42.93 -26.75 27.18
N GLU A 3 43.64 -25.98 28.00
CA GLU A 3 43.76 -24.53 27.87
C GLU A 3 44.93 -24.24 26.92
N ILE A 4 44.66 -24.11 25.62
CA ILE A 4 45.70 -23.69 24.66
C ILE A 4 45.91 -22.18 24.83
N SER A 5 46.89 -21.78 25.64
CA SER A 5 47.28 -20.38 25.78
C SER A 5 48.16 -19.97 24.59
N ILE A 6 47.58 -19.28 23.62
CA ILE A 6 48.34 -18.73 22.48
C ILE A 6 49.12 -17.50 23.00
N LEU A 7 50.43 -17.64 23.18
CA LEU A 7 51.32 -16.57 23.64
C LEU A 7 51.89 -15.82 22.43
N VAL A 8 51.33 -14.65 22.13
CA VAL A 8 52.04 -13.59 21.41
C VAL A 8 52.22 -12.42 22.36
N ASP A 9 53.48 -12.13 22.67
CA ASP A 9 53.93 -11.34 23.81
C ASP A 9 53.86 -9.82 23.54
N LYS A 10 52.62 -9.29 23.60
CA LYS A 10 52.25 -7.88 23.86
C LYS A 10 50.72 -7.79 23.91
N THR A 11 50.13 -7.75 25.09
CA THR A 11 48.67 -7.68 25.21
C THR A 11 48.21 -6.23 25.17
N TYR A 12 47.53 -5.83 24.10
CA TYR A 12 46.75 -4.59 24.04
C TYR A 12 45.41 -4.75 24.80
N SER A 13 45.37 -5.61 25.81
CA SER A 13 44.13 -6.01 26.50
C SER A 13 43.43 -4.82 27.14
N SER A 14 44.17 -3.80 27.59
CA SER A 14 43.62 -2.57 28.15
C SER A 14 42.92 -1.67 27.11
N LEU A 15 43.21 -1.86 25.82
CA LEU A 15 42.57 -1.14 24.72
C LEU A 15 41.33 -1.86 24.19
N PHE A 16 41.09 -3.12 24.57
CA PHE A 16 39.93 -3.86 24.11
C PHE A 16 38.62 -3.18 24.58
N LYS A 17 37.78 -2.77 23.61
CA LYS A 17 36.56 -1.97 23.83
C LYS A 17 36.80 -0.64 24.57
N SER A 18 38.05 -0.18 24.67
CA SER A 18 38.36 1.11 25.26
C SER A 18 38.03 2.23 24.26
N PRO A 19 37.41 3.33 24.68
CA PRO A 19 37.25 4.51 23.83
C PRO A 19 38.55 5.31 23.67
N ILE A 20 39.56 5.07 24.51
CA ILE A 20 40.85 5.77 24.47
C ILE A 20 41.54 5.43 23.15
N LEU A 21 41.83 6.46 22.33
CA LEU A 21 42.46 6.34 21.01
C LEU A 21 41.67 5.48 19.99
N SER A 22 40.39 5.19 20.27
CA SER A 22 39.53 4.48 19.34
C SER A 22 39.15 5.36 18.15
N ASP A 23 39.46 4.88 16.96
CA ASP A 23 39.20 5.49 15.65
C ASP A 23 38.25 4.65 14.78
N LEU A 24 37.65 3.60 15.35
CA LEU A 24 36.72 2.68 14.71
C LEU A 24 35.58 2.27 15.65
N LYS A 25 34.39 2.08 15.12
CA LYS A 25 33.24 1.51 15.81
C LYS A 25 32.59 0.42 14.97
N PHE A 26 32.27 -0.72 15.57
CA PHE A 26 31.44 -1.75 14.95
C PHE A 26 29.99 -1.61 15.38
N LYS A 27 29.06 -1.56 14.42
CA LYS A 27 27.62 -1.50 14.66
C LYS A 27 26.94 -2.78 14.13
N PHE A 28 26.03 -3.33 14.91
CA PHE A 28 25.27 -4.57 14.62
C PHE A 28 23.76 -4.29 14.68
N GLY A 29 23.22 -3.67 13.63
CA GLY A 29 21.85 -3.18 13.64
C GLY A 29 21.59 -2.15 14.75
N ASP A 30 20.33 -1.97 15.14
CA ASP A 30 19.93 -0.96 16.14
C ASP A 30 19.78 -1.53 17.57
N LYS A 31 19.94 -2.84 17.75
CA LYS A 31 19.71 -3.53 19.03
C LYS A 31 20.91 -3.53 19.97
N HIS A 32 22.12 -3.23 19.48
CA HIS A 32 23.35 -3.28 20.26
C HIS A 32 24.12 -1.97 20.17
N PRO A 33 24.70 -1.48 21.29
CA PRO A 33 25.53 -0.29 21.27
C PRO A 33 26.77 -0.50 20.39
N PRO A 34 27.24 0.52 19.66
CA PRO A 34 28.47 0.41 18.87
C PRO A 34 29.68 0.05 19.73
N ILE A 35 30.48 -0.89 19.25
CA ILE A 35 31.68 -1.37 19.97
C ILE A 35 32.88 -0.55 19.49
N PRO A 36 33.54 0.24 20.36
CA PRO A 36 34.77 0.96 19.99
C PRO A 36 35.93 -0.01 19.75
N ALA A 37 36.74 0.32 18.75
CA ALA A 37 37.89 -0.44 18.29
C ALA A 37 38.96 0.49 17.67
N HIS A 38 40.07 -0.11 17.23
CA HIS A 38 41.24 0.58 16.70
C HIS A 38 41.56 0.04 15.29
N GLN A 39 41.54 0.90 14.27
CA GLN A 39 41.75 0.54 12.87
C GLN A 39 43.08 -0.20 12.69
N LEU A 40 44.15 0.31 13.31
CA LEU A 40 45.48 -0.29 13.26
C LEU A 40 45.47 -1.74 13.76
N ILE A 41 44.92 -1.99 14.95
CA ILE A 41 44.91 -3.32 15.56
C ILE A 41 44.10 -4.29 14.71
N VAL A 42 42.90 -3.90 14.29
CA VAL A 42 42.05 -4.79 13.50
C VAL A 42 42.68 -5.09 12.14
N SER A 43 43.31 -4.11 11.47
CA SER A 43 43.95 -4.28 10.16
C SER A 43 45.22 -5.14 10.19
N LEU A 44 45.90 -5.21 11.34
CA LEU A 44 47.06 -6.07 11.53
C LEU A 44 46.69 -7.57 11.56
N PHE A 45 45.48 -7.88 12.02
CA PHE A 45 45.04 -9.27 12.22
C PHE A 45 44.03 -9.73 11.18
N SER A 46 43.43 -8.82 10.41
CA SER A 46 42.41 -9.12 9.42
C SER A 46 42.71 -8.45 8.09
N ASP A 47 42.94 -9.28 7.08
CA ASP A 47 43.13 -8.83 5.70
C ASP A 47 41.83 -8.24 5.13
N PHE A 48 40.68 -8.75 5.59
CA PHE A 48 39.36 -8.15 5.31
C PHE A 48 39.29 -6.69 5.75
N PHE A 49 39.57 -6.43 7.02
CA PHE A 49 39.48 -5.07 7.55
C PHE A 49 40.60 -4.17 7.03
N ARG A 50 41.81 -4.69 6.79
CA ARG A 50 42.90 -3.92 6.18
C ARG A 50 42.51 -3.40 4.80
N GLU A 51 41.98 -4.25 3.93
CA GLU A 51 41.54 -3.82 2.59
C GLU A 51 40.32 -2.90 2.65
N LEU A 52 39.39 -3.15 3.58
CA LEU A 52 38.21 -2.30 3.77
C LEU A 52 38.58 -0.89 4.26
N LEU A 53 39.57 -0.77 5.15
CA LEU A 53 39.99 0.48 5.79
C LEU A 53 41.08 1.22 5.00
N TYR A 54 41.89 0.50 4.22
CA TYR A 54 43.01 1.05 3.45
C TYR A 54 43.06 0.47 2.04
N PRO A 55 42.06 0.77 1.18
CA PRO A 55 42.03 0.26 -0.19
C PRO A 55 43.21 0.82 -1.00
N LEU A 56 43.80 -0.05 -1.83
CA LEU A 56 45.00 0.26 -2.63
C LEU A 56 44.72 1.11 -3.88
N ASP A 57 43.45 1.46 -4.15
CA ASP A 57 43.00 2.08 -5.40
C ASP A 57 43.24 3.60 -5.48
N GLY A 58 44.01 4.19 -4.55
CA GLY A 58 44.44 5.60 -4.59
C GLY A 58 43.33 6.62 -4.33
N ASN A 59 42.09 6.17 -4.16
CA ASN A 59 40.98 7.02 -3.75
C ASN A 59 41.06 7.22 -2.24
N ASN A 60 41.50 8.41 -1.80
CA ASN A 60 41.40 8.87 -0.40
C ASN A 60 39.92 9.06 0.02
N ARG A 61 39.12 7.99 -0.02
CA ARG A 61 37.79 7.97 0.58
C ARG A 61 37.98 8.06 2.08
N LYS A 62 37.43 9.11 2.67
CA LYS A 62 37.31 9.25 4.13
C LYS A 62 36.41 8.12 4.62
N ILE A 63 37.01 6.98 4.99
CA ILE A 63 36.26 5.81 5.44
C ILE A 63 35.60 6.16 6.78
N SER A 64 34.31 5.86 6.86
CA SER A 64 33.50 6.08 8.05
C SER A 64 34.17 5.44 9.26
N ALA A 65 34.30 6.19 10.36
CA ALA A 65 34.74 5.66 11.66
C ALA A 65 33.75 4.64 12.25
N THR A 66 32.68 4.29 11.54
CA THR A 66 31.70 3.26 11.93
C THR A 66 31.49 2.27 10.78
N ILE A 67 31.72 0.99 11.06
CA ILE A 67 31.45 -0.15 10.17
C ILE A 67 30.17 -0.85 10.62
N ASN A 68 29.20 -0.95 9.72
CA ASN A 68 27.99 -1.75 9.94
C ASN A 68 28.25 -3.20 9.50
N LEU A 69 28.26 -4.13 10.44
CA LEU A 69 28.52 -5.55 10.19
C LEU A 69 27.22 -6.36 10.21
N LYS A 70 27.08 -7.27 9.24
CA LYS A 70 26.03 -8.29 9.20
C LYS A 70 26.65 -9.67 9.44
N LEU A 71 26.26 -10.30 10.55
CA LEU A 71 26.83 -11.57 11.02
C LEU A 71 26.09 -12.83 10.53
N GLU A 72 24.99 -12.70 9.76
CA GLU A 72 24.32 -13.80 9.04
C GLU A 72 24.12 -15.08 9.88
N GLY A 73 23.37 -14.98 10.98
CA GLY A 73 23.06 -16.11 11.85
C GLY A 73 24.08 -16.37 12.96
N LEU A 74 25.18 -15.61 13.01
CA LEU A 74 26.14 -15.64 14.12
C LEU A 74 25.83 -14.60 15.19
N GLU A 75 25.99 -15.02 16.45
CA GLU A 75 25.82 -14.13 17.61
C GLU A 75 27.00 -13.15 17.75
N ILE A 76 26.74 -11.98 18.32
CA ILE A 76 27.71 -10.88 18.46
C ILE A 76 28.81 -11.25 19.46
N GLU A 77 28.50 -12.11 20.42
CA GLU A 77 29.39 -12.64 21.45
C GLU A 77 30.59 -13.37 20.85
N HIS A 78 30.38 -14.14 19.78
CA HIS A 78 31.44 -14.81 19.04
C HIS A 78 32.34 -13.79 18.32
N PHE A 79 31.75 -12.77 17.69
CA PHE A 79 32.52 -11.68 17.10
C PHE A 79 33.35 -10.92 18.15
N ILE A 80 32.77 -10.64 19.32
CA ILE A 80 33.46 -9.98 20.44
C ILE A 80 34.67 -10.81 20.87
N THR A 81 34.56 -12.14 20.86
CA THR A 81 35.62 -13.07 21.24
C THR A 81 36.75 -13.07 20.22
N VAL A 82 36.43 -13.09 18.92
CA VAL A 82 37.40 -12.90 17.83
C VAL A 82 38.07 -11.53 17.89
N LEU A 83 37.30 -10.47 18.14
CA LEU A 83 37.84 -9.13 18.30
C LEU A 83 38.79 -9.08 19.50
N LYS A 84 38.46 -9.71 20.62
CA LYS A 84 39.34 -9.79 21.78
C LYS A 84 40.67 -10.46 21.44
N PHE A 85 40.63 -11.55 20.66
CA PHE A 85 41.82 -12.22 20.17
C PHE A 85 42.74 -11.28 19.37
N CYS A 86 42.21 -10.38 18.53
CA CYS A 86 43.04 -9.39 17.83
C CYS A 86 43.81 -8.44 18.77
N TYR A 87 43.36 -8.23 20.01
CA TYR A 87 44.03 -7.38 21.00
C TYR A 87 44.96 -8.17 21.92
N THR A 88 44.61 -9.42 22.23
CA THR A 88 45.29 -10.20 23.26
C THR A 88 46.19 -11.28 22.70
N GLY A 89 45.99 -11.67 21.44
CA GLY A 89 46.56 -12.89 20.85
C GLY A 89 46.06 -14.18 21.51
N LYS A 90 45.09 -14.12 22.43
CA LYS A 90 44.65 -15.24 23.27
C LYS A 90 43.19 -15.57 23.03
N MET A 91 42.90 -16.86 22.86
CA MET A 91 41.54 -17.40 22.78
C MET A 91 41.54 -18.84 23.29
N THR A 92 40.44 -19.25 23.92
CA THR A 92 40.18 -20.65 24.27
C THR A 92 39.22 -21.24 23.25
N LEU A 93 39.66 -22.28 22.55
CA LEU A 93 38.82 -23.06 21.63
C LEU A 93 38.21 -24.25 22.36
N ASN A 94 36.94 -24.53 22.08
CA ASN A 94 36.22 -25.68 22.62
C ASN A 94 35.13 -26.13 21.62
N PHE A 95 34.49 -27.27 21.91
CA PHE A 95 33.45 -27.84 21.06
C PHE A 95 32.23 -26.94 20.87
N GLU A 96 31.95 -26.03 21.81
CA GLU A 96 30.78 -25.14 21.74
C GLU A 96 31.03 -23.95 20.81
N ASN A 97 32.26 -23.45 20.71
CA ASN A 97 32.59 -22.23 19.99
C ASN A 97 33.37 -22.43 18.69
N ILE A 98 33.97 -23.62 18.47
CA ILE A 98 34.94 -23.84 17.39
C ILE A 98 34.39 -23.49 16.00
N TYR A 99 33.14 -23.86 15.72
CA TYR A 99 32.55 -23.63 14.40
C TYR A 99 32.29 -22.15 14.13
N GLN A 100 31.77 -21.42 15.11
CA GLN A 100 31.46 -20.00 15.01
C GLN A 100 32.76 -19.19 14.91
N ILE A 101 33.77 -19.50 15.71
CA ILE A 101 35.08 -18.84 15.64
C ILE A 101 35.75 -19.11 14.30
N CYS A 102 35.70 -20.36 13.81
CA CYS A 102 36.28 -20.72 12.52
C CYS A 102 35.56 -20.01 11.35
N GLN A 103 34.22 -19.95 11.37
CA GLN A 103 33.44 -19.18 10.38
C GLN A 103 33.78 -17.69 10.39
N LEU A 104 33.90 -17.06 11.57
CA LEU A 104 34.28 -15.64 11.68
C LEU A 104 35.72 -15.41 11.22
N SER A 105 36.64 -16.30 11.56
CA SER A 105 38.06 -16.21 11.17
C SER A 105 38.21 -16.30 9.66
N TRP A 106 37.47 -17.20 9.03
CA TRP A 106 37.41 -17.28 7.57
C TRP A 106 36.76 -16.04 6.95
N LYS A 107 35.57 -15.63 7.43
CA LYS A 107 34.82 -14.47 6.93
C LYS A 107 35.61 -13.17 7.00
N PHE A 108 36.35 -12.96 8.10
CA PHE A 108 37.17 -11.78 8.31
C PHE A 108 38.64 -11.97 7.94
N ARG A 109 39.02 -13.09 7.31
CA ARG A 109 40.40 -13.39 6.88
C ARG A 109 41.43 -13.14 7.98
N ILE A 110 41.24 -13.82 9.11
CA ILE A 110 42.14 -13.84 10.27
C ILE A 110 42.92 -15.15 10.24
N ASP A 111 43.88 -15.24 9.32
CA ASP A 111 44.51 -16.51 8.92
C ASP A 111 45.15 -17.27 10.09
N LYS A 112 45.82 -16.55 11.01
CA LYS A 112 46.42 -17.18 12.20
C LYS A 112 45.37 -17.86 13.07
N LEU A 113 44.21 -17.24 13.26
CA LEU A 113 43.15 -17.84 14.07
C LEU A 113 42.50 -19.00 13.33
N LEU A 114 42.30 -18.86 12.02
CA LEU A 114 41.76 -19.93 11.18
C LEU A 114 42.65 -21.18 11.20
N GLN A 115 43.97 -21.02 11.09
CA GLN A 115 44.93 -22.13 11.18
C GLN A 115 44.86 -22.87 12.52
N GLU A 116 44.71 -22.14 13.64
CA GLU A 116 44.55 -22.77 14.95
C GLU A 116 43.18 -23.47 15.10
N CYS A 117 42.12 -22.90 14.52
CA CYS A 117 40.82 -23.58 14.44
C CYS A 117 40.92 -24.89 13.64
N GLU A 118 41.59 -24.88 12.49
CA GLU A 118 41.79 -26.07 11.67
C GLU A 118 42.60 -27.16 12.40
N LYS A 119 43.65 -26.77 13.12
CA LYS A 119 44.41 -27.70 13.97
C LYS A 119 43.53 -28.32 15.06
N PHE A 120 42.72 -27.52 15.73
CA PHE A 120 41.81 -28.02 16.77
C PHE A 120 40.80 -29.02 16.19
N LEU A 121 40.21 -28.72 15.03
CA LEU A 121 39.27 -29.62 14.34
C LEU A 121 39.96 -30.94 13.96
N GLN A 122 41.16 -30.88 13.37
CA GLN A 122 41.93 -32.06 12.99
C GLN A 122 42.30 -32.94 14.20
N GLN A 123 42.77 -32.32 15.29
CA GLN A 123 43.15 -33.04 16.52
C GLN A 123 41.97 -33.75 17.19
N ASN A 124 40.75 -33.26 16.99
CA ASN A 124 39.54 -33.81 17.56
C ASN A 124 38.69 -34.59 16.53
N GLU A 125 39.23 -34.89 15.35
CA GLU A 125 38.54 -35.62 14.26
C GLU A 125 37.19 -35.00 13.85
N LEU A 126 37.09 -33.66 13.93
CA LEU A 126 35.90 -32.92 13.55
C LEU A 126 35.94 -32.49 12.07
N PRO A 127 34.80 -32.43 11.37
CA PRO A 127 34.74 -31.98 9.98
C PRO A 127 35.28 -30.56 9.79
N SER A 128 35.94 -30.31 8.66
CA SER A 128 36.46 -28.98 8.35
C SER A 128 35.33 -28.00 8.04
N VAL A 129 35.52 -26.72 8.34
CA VAL A 129 34.52 -25.67 8.04
C VAL A 129 34.31 -25.49 6.53
N LEU A 130 35.29 -25.85 5.69
CA LEU A 130 35.12 -25.89 4.23
C LEU A 130 34.12 -26.96 3.79
N GLU A 131 34.12 -28.13 4.43
CA GLU A 131 33.16 -29.21 4.15
C GLU A 131 31.74 -28.86 4.64
N ILE A 132 31.63 -28.20 5.80
CA ILE A 132 30.34 -27.75 6.35
C ILE A 132 29.74 -26.59 5.53
N ASN A 133 30.57 -25.64 5.08
CA ASN A 133 30.11 -24.53 4.23
C ASN A 133 29.77 -25.01 2.81
N ALA A 134 30.46 -26.02 2.27
CA ALA A 134 30.11 -26.63 0.99
C ALA A 134 28.72 -27.29 1.05
N LEU A 135 28.42 -28.01 2.14
CA LEU A 135 27.10 -28.61 2.38
C LEU A 135 26.00 -27.55 2.62
N GLY A 136 26.31 -26.49 3.37
CA GLY A 136 25.38 -25.38 3.65
C GLY A 136 25.07 -24.51 2.43
N ASN A 137 26.06 -24.28 1.55
CA ASN A 137 25.87 -23.55 0.30
C ASN A 137 25.04 -24.36 -0.70
N ASP A 138 25.23 -25.67 -0.76
CA ASP A 138 24.43 -26.54 -1.63
C ASP A 138 22.98 -26.62 -1.14
N LEU A 139 22.76 -26.70 0.18
CA LEU A 139 21.42 -26.66 0.77
C LEU A 139 20.73 -25.29 0.57
N ASN A 140 21.46 -24.18 0.70
CA ASN A 140 20.92 -22.85 0.42
C ASN A 140 20.63 -22.63 -1.07
N LYS A 141 21.44 -23.20 -1.96
CA LYS A 141 21.19 -23.17 -3.40
C LYS A 141 19.92 -23.97 -3.74
N GLN A 142 19.76 -25.15 -3.16
CA GLN A 142 18.54 -25.96 -3.30
C GLN A 142 17.30 -25.26 -2.71
N LEU A 143 17.43 -24.58 -1.57
CA LEU A 143 16.36 -23.77 -0.97
C LEU A 143 16.02 -22.55 -1.83
N GLN A 144 17.00 -21.88 -2.44
CA GLN A 144 16.77 -20.76 -3.35
C GLN A 144 16.17 -21.22 -4.68
N GLU A 145 16.57 -22.38 -5.21
CA GLU A 145 15.99 -22.99 -6.39
C GLU A 145 14.54 -23.42 -6.13
N LYS A 146 14.26 -23.99 -4.96
CA LYS A 146 12.90 -24.30 -4.51
C LYS A 146 12.07 -23.04 -4.29
N GLN A 147 12.61 -21.99 -3.68
CA GLN A 147 11.93 -20.70 -3.54
C GLN A 147 11.68 -20.02 -4.89
N LYS A 148 12.60 -20.14 -5.85
CA LYS A 148 12.41 -19.66 -7.23
C LYS A 148 11.36 -20.48 -7.97
N GLN A 149 11.31 -21.79 -7.76
CA GLN A 149 10.27 -22.66 -8.31
C GLN A 149 8.91 -22.38 -7.68
N ASP A 150 8.84 -22.17 -6.37
CA ASP A 150 7.64 -21.78 -5.64
C ASP A 150 7.18 -20.37 -6.06
N GLN A 151 8.10 -19.43 -6.26
CA GLN A 151 7.81 -18.10 -6.81
C GLN A 151 7.39 -18.15 -8.28
N GLN A 152 7.97 -19.03 -9.10
CA GLN A 152 7.55 -19.23 -10.48
C GLN A 152 6.20 -19.94 -10.56
N GLN A 153 5.92 -20.91 -9.69
CA GLN A 153 4.60 -21.53 -9.58
C GLN A 153 3.58 -20.53 -9.04
N GLN A 154 3.93 -19.70 -8.07
CA GLN A 154 3.07 -18.63 -7.57
C GLN A 154 2.85 -17.58 -8.65
N GLN A 155 3.87 -17.15 -9.40
CA GLN A 155 3.72 -16.24 -10.53
C GLN A 155 2.94 -16.85 -11.69
N GLN A 156 3.07 -18.15 -11.95
CA GLN A 156 2.27 -18.86 -12.95
C GLN A 156 0.83 -19.06 -12.47
N GLN A 157 0.60 -19.29 -11.19
CA GLN A 157 -0.74 -19.33 -10.59
C GLN A 157 -1.37 -17.95 -10.54
N ASP A 158 -0.61 -16.90 -10.24
CA ASP A 158 -1.05 -15.51 -10.24
C ASP A 158 -1.26 -15.02 -11.68
N GLN A 159 -0.43 -15.42 -12.65
CA GLN A 159 -0.66 -15.19 -14.08
C GLN A 159 -1.82 -16.02 -14.61
N GLN A 160 -2.03 -17.26 -14.16
CA GLN A 160 -3.22 -18.04 -14.53
C GLN A 160 -4.47 -17.48 -13.86
N GLN A 161 -4.40 -16.95 -12.64
CA GLN A 161 -5.51 -16.26 -11.98
C GLN A 161 -5.77 -14.90 -12.64
N GLN A 162 -4.74 -14.15 -13.03
CA GLN A 162 -4.87 -12.91 -13.80
C GLN A 162 -5.33 -13.17 -15.22
N THR A 163 -4.91 -14.27 -15.87
CA THR A 163 -5.35 -14.66 -17.21
C THR A 163 -6.77 -15.20 -17.15
N GLN A 164 -7.15 -16.00 -16.15
CA GLN A 164 -8.55 -16.40 -15.91
C GLN A 164 -9.42 -15.23 -15.45
N GLN A 165 -8.88 -14.23 -14.74
CA GLN A 165 -9.58 -12.98 -14.44
C GLN A 165 -9.67 -12.09 -15.68
N THR A 166 -8.68 -12.09 -16.56
CA THR A 166 -8.66 -11.32 -17.82
C THR A 166 -9.56 -11.99 -18.88
N GLU A 167 -9.63 -13.32 -18.91
CA GLU A 167 -10.55 -14.11 -19.73
C GLU A 167 -11.97 -14.01 -19.19
N LYS A 168 -12.19 -14.10 -17.86
CA LYS A 168 -13.48 -13.74 -17.24
C LYS A 168 -13.85 -12.26 -17.46
N ARG A 169 -12.88 -11.35 -17.51
CA ARG A 169 -13.07 -9.91 -17.81
C ARG A 169 -13.39 -9.69 -19.29
N ASN A 170 -12.80 -10.47 -20.20
CA ASN A 170 -13.09 -10.43 -21.64
C ASN A 170 -14.45 -11.09 -21.95
N GLU A 171 -14.87 -12.09 -21.18
CA GLU A 171 -16.24 -12.61 -21.16
C GLU A 171 -17.22 -11.62 -20.49
N GLN A 172 -16.80 -10.88 -19.46
CA GLN A 172 -17.59 -9.79 -18.86
C GLN A 172 -17.70 -8.57 -19.77
N ILE A 173 -16.78 -8.33 -20.72
CA ILE A 173 -16.95 -7.31 -21.77
C ILE A 173 -18.11 -7.67 -22.72
N GLN A 174 -18.62 -8.92 -22.66
CA GLN A 174 -19.88 -9.35 -23.28
C GLN A 174 -21.12 -9.30 -22.35
N SER A 175 -20.98 -9.02 -21.05
CA SER A 175 -22.09 -8.84 -20.10
C SER A 175 -22.07 -7.43 -19.52
N GLY A 176 -23.06 -6.60 -19.86
CA GLY A 176 -23.18 -5.22 -19.41
C GLY A 176 -23.12 -4.99 -17.89
N ILE A 177 -23.05 -3.71 -17.51
CA ILE A 177 -22.71 -3.20 -16.18
C ILE A 177 -23.79 -3.53 -15.15
N SER A 178 -23.33 -3.91 -13.96
CA SER A 178 -24.14 -4.17 -12.78
C SER A 178 -23.92 -3.11 -11.70
N ILE A 179 -25.01 -2.67 -11.06
CA ILE A 179 -25.02 -1.58 -10.09
C ILE A 179 -25.55 -2.04 -8.73
N ALA A 180 -24.77 -1.81 -7.67
CA ALA A 180 -25.25 -1.78 -6.29
C ALA A 180 -25.78 -0.38 -5.98
N LEU A 181 -27.12 -0.21 -5.99
CA LEU A 181 -27.77 1.04 -5.63
C LEU A 181 -27.98 1.08 -4.11
N ILE A 182 -27.06 1.71 -3.38
CA ILE A 182 -27.01 1.76 -1.92
C ILE A 182 -27.71 3.03 -1.45
N VAL A 183 -28.81 2.85 -0.73
CA VAL A 183 -29.72 3.96 -0.42
C VAL A 183 -30.09 3.99 1.06
N ALA A 184 -30.01 5.17 1.67
CA ALA A 184 -30.64 5.39 2.97
C ALA A 184 -32.06 5.96 2.85
N ASP A 185 -32.44 6.50 1.69
CA ASP A 185 -33.76 7.11 1.48
C ASP A 185 -34.90 6.16 1.91
N LYS A 186 -35.92 6.74 2.56
CA LYS A 186 -37.09 5.99 3.05
C LYS A 186 -38.17 5.88 1.97
N ASP A 187 -38.26 6.85 1.07
CA ASP A 187 -39.31 6.92 0.08
C ASP A 187 -39.07 5.89 -1.03
N THR A 188 -40.03 4.97 -1.17
CA THR A 188 -39.90 3.88 -2.14
C THR A 188 -40.02 4.34 -3.58
N ASP A 189 -40.77 5.40 -3.86
CA ASP A 189 -40.98 5.88 -5.21
C ASP A 189 -39.81 6.74 -5.68
N TYR A 190 -39.17 7.46 -4.77
CA TYR A 190 -37.88 8.12 -5.03
C TYR A 190 -36.81 7.09 -5.40
N ILE A 191 -36.72 5.98 -4.66
CA ILE A 191 -35.76 4.91 -4.96
C ILE A 191 -36.04 4.23 -6.30
N LYS A 192 -37.32 3.97 -6.62
CA LYS A 192 -37.70 3.46 -7.95
C LYS A 192 -37.38 4.45 -9.05
N ASN A 193 -37.55 5.75 -8.81
CA ASN A 193 -37.21 6.81 -9.76
C ASN A 193 -35.72 6.77 -10.11
N VAL A 194 -34.85 6.73 -9.11
CA VAL A 194 -33.39 6.64 -9.31
C VAL A 194 -33.01 5.35 -10.04
N ALA A 195 -33.55 4.20 -9.63
CA ALA A 195 -33.34 2.94 -10.33
C ALA A 195 -33.77 3.03 -11.81
N SER A 196 -34.91 3.67 -12.11
CA SER A 196 -35.40 3.86 -13.48
C SER A 196 -34.56 4.83 -14.31
N ILE A 197 -33.90 5.81 -13.68
CA ILE A 197 -32.96 6.71 -14.38
C ILE A 197 -31.76 5.90 -14.87
N LEU A 198 -31.22 5.05 -13.98
CA LEU A 198 -30.04 4.23 -14.25
C LEU A 198 -30.32 3.05 -15.19
N SER A 199 -31.51 2.45 -15.14
CA SER A 199 -31.87 1.26 -15.95
C SER A 199 -32.17 1.56 -17.42
N LYS A 200 -32.17 2.83 -17.83
CA LYS A 200 -32.56 3.26 -19.18
C LYS A 200 -31.42 3.19 -20.21
N SER A 201 -30.39 2.42 -19.93
CA SER A 201 -29.28 2.14 -20.83
C SER A 201 -29.21 0.64 -21.02
N ASP A 202 -29.15 0.20 -22.27
CA ASP A 202 -29.07 -1.23 -22.62
C ASP A 202 -27.75 -1.87 -22.15
N VAL A 203 -26.77 -1.03 -21.79
CA VAL A 203 -25.51 -1.45 -21.19
C VAL A 203 -25.68 -1.81 -19.70
N ILE A 204 -26.69 -1.28 -19.00
CA ILE A 204 -26.93 -1.61 -17.59
C ILE A 204 -27.80 -2.88 -17.51
N GLN A 205 -27.21 -4.00 -17.11
CA GLN A 205 -27.91 -5.30 -17.09
C GLN A 205 -28.54 -5.64 -15.73
N ALA A 206 -27.98 -5.11 -14.65
CA ALA A 206 -28.49 -5.41 -13.32
C ALA A 206 -28.41 -4.19 -12.41
N ILE A 207 -29.48 -3.93 -11.67
CA ILE A 207 -29.49 -2.97 -10.57
C ILE A 207 -30.06 -3.69 -9.36
N ARG A 208 -29.27 -3.79 -8.28
CA ARG A 208 -29.75 -4.27 -7.00
C ARG A 208 -29.82 -3.12 -6.00
N VAL A 209 -31.00 -2.92 -5.43
CA VAL A 209 -31.24 -1.92 -4.38
C VAL A 209 -30.83 -2.49 -3.02
N PHE A 210 -29.94 -1.78 -2.34
CA PHE A 210 -29.50 -2.04 -0.97
C PHE A 210 -30.07 -0.96 -0.04
N ARG A 211 -31.17 -1.27 0.66
CA ARG A 211 -31.84 -0.38 1.63
C ARG A 211 -31.03 -0.27 2.92
N ALA A 212 -29.98 0.54 2.91
CA ALA A 212 -28.98 0.67 3.97
C ALA A 212 -29.49 1.42 5.22
N ASN A 213 -30.68 2.03 5.15
CA ASN A 213 -31.44 2.53 6.30
C ASN A 213 -32.23 1.47 7.08
N LYS A 214 -32.36 0.26 6.53
CA LYS A 214 -33.12 -0.84 7.18
C LYS A 214 -32.21 -1.89 7.80
N LYS A 215 -31.07 -2.15 7.18
CA LYS A 215 -30.11 -3.14 7.64
C LYS A 215 -28.74 -2.92 7.03
N LYS A 216 -27.76 -3.58 7.62
CA LYS A 216 -26.42 -3.73 7.10
C LYS A 216 -26.36 -4.73 5.94
N TYR A 217 -25.43 -4.51 5.03
CA TYR A 217 -25.08 -5.44 3.96
C TYR A 217 -23.57 -5.70 3.99
N PRO A 218 -23.13 -6.96 3.94
CA PRO A 218 -21.71 -7.28 3.99
C PRO A 218 -21.02 -6.94 2.67
N TYR A 219 -19.73 -6.59 2.74
CA TYR A 219 -18.87 -6.40 1.58
C TYR A 219 -18.96 -7.53 0.53
N SER A 220 -19.13 -8.77 0.96
CA SER A 220 -19.25 -9.94 0.07
C SER A 220 -20.45 -9.86 -0.89
N GLU A 221 -21.50 -9.12 -0.55
CA GLU A 221 -22.61 -8.84 -1.44
C GLU A 221 -22.33 -7.65 -2.36
N LEU A 222 -21.64 -6.62 -1.87
CA LEU A 222 -21.34 -5.41 -2.64
C LEU A 222 -20.30 -5.67 -3.74
N ARG A 223 -19.26 -6.47 -3.46
CA ARG A 223 -18.18 -6.80 -4.41
C ARG A 223 -18.60 -7.58 -5.65
N LYS A 224 -19.89 -7.94 -5.77
CA LYS A 224 -20.46 -8.64 -6.94
C LYS A 224 -20.86 -7.69 -8.06
N TYR A 225 -20.83 -6.38 -7.81
CA TYR A 225 -21.27 -5.36 -8.74
C TYR A 225 -20.08 -4.54 -9.25
N ASP A 226 -20.22 -3.96 -10.44
CA ASP A 226 -19.17 -3.15 -11.06
C ASP A 226 -19.14 -1.73 -10.46
N VAL A 227 -20.32 -1.20 -10.10
CA VAL A 227 -20.47 0.15 -9.55
C VAL A 227 -21.31 0.15 -8.28
N ALA A 228 -20.82 0.84 -7.25
CA ALA A 228 -21.60 1.24 -6.10
C ALA A 228 -22.10 2.68 -6.32
N PHE A 229 -23.42 2.86 -6.40
CA PHE A 229 -24.07 4.17 -6.47
C PHE A 229 -24.73 4.48 -5.12
N VAL A 230 -24.24 5.50 -4.41
CA VAL A 230 -24.63 5.77 -3.02
C VAL A 230 -25.32 7.12 -2.90
N TYR A 231 -26.53 7.12 -2.35
CA TYR A 231 -27.22 8.35 -1.99
C TYR A 231 -28.13 8.18 -0.76
N ALA A 232 -28.49 9.31 -0.16
CA ALA A 232 -29.39 9.38 0.99
C ALA A 232 -30.22 10.68 0.93
N SER A 233 -31.22 10.75 1.81
CA SER A 233 -32.05 11.92 2.11
C SER A 233 -31.89 12.28 3.59
N ASP A 234 -32.93 12.83 4.22
CA ASP A 234 -33.07 13.04 5.68
C ASP A 234 -32.96 11.78 6.58
N SER A 235 -32.66 10.61 6.01
CA SER A 235 -32.57 9.31 6.66
C SER A 235 -31.13 8.83 6.86
N LYS A 236 -30.86 8.15 7.98
CA LYS A 236 -29.54 7.63 8.35
C LYS A 236 -29.25 6.24 7.77
N PHE A 237 -27.97 5.97 7.53
CA PHE A 237 -27.47 4.61 7.29
C PHE A 237 -27.37 3.86 8.63
N VAL A 238 -27.77 2.59 8.67
CA VAL A 238 -27.73 1.77 9.90
C VAL A 238 -26.30 1.55 10.40
N ASP A 239 -25.34 1.40 9.49
CA ASP A 239 -23.94 1.14 9.82
C ASP A 239 -23.03 2.00 8.92
N SER A 240 -23.09 3.32 9.13
CA SER A 240 -22.47 4.32 8.26
C SER A 240 -20.94 4.23 8.24
N VAL A 241 -20.31 3.82 9.35
CA VAL A 241 -18.85 3.67 9.47
C VAL A 241 -18.37 2.43 8.73
N GLU A 242 -19.02 1.28 8.94
CA GLU A 242 -18.59 0.07 8.25
C GLU A 242 -18.88 0.15 6.75
N LEU A 243 -20.03 0.73 6.36
CA LEU A 243 -20.31 0.98 4.95
C LEU A 243 -19.22 1.83 4.29
N GLY A 244 -18.77 2.91 4.91
CA GLY A 244 -17.68 3.70 4.32
C GLY A 244 -16.34 2.96 4.28
N ASN A 245 -16.05 2.09 5.25
CA ASN A 245 -14.87 1.20 5.18
C ASN A 245 -14.98 0.19 4.04
N ASP A 246 -16.15 -0.40 3.84
CA ASP A 246 -16.44 -1.36 2.77
C ASP A 246 -16.40 -0.69 1.39
N LEU A 247 -16.85 0.56 1.26
CA LEU A 247 -16.75 1.34 0.02
C LEU A 247 -15.31 1.68 -0.33
N VAL A 248 -14.45 1.96 0.65
CA VAL A 248 -13.01 2.07 0.40
C VAL A 248 -12.47 0.75 -0.14
N LYS A 249 -12.77 -0.37 0.52
CA LYS A 249 -12.34 -1.69 0.04
C LYS A 249 -12.84 -1.99 -1.38
N PHE A 250 -14.08 -1.61 -1.69
CA PHE A 250 -14.67 -1.77 -3.01
C PHE A 250 -13.88 -1.01 -4.09
N VAL A 251 -13.47 0.24 -3.79
CA VAL A 251 -12.61 1.03 -4.67
C VAL A 251 -11.22 0.40 -4.80
N GLU A 252 -10.62 -0.03 -3.70
CA GLU A 252 -9.28 -0.65 -3.70
C GLU A 252 -9.24 -1.97 -4.48
N ASP A 253 -10.33 -2.74 -4.45
CA ASP A 253 -10.51 -3.98 -5.22
C ASP A 253 -10.93 -3.70 -6.69
N GLY A 254 -10.99 -2.43 -7.12
CA GLY A 254 -11.19 -2.00 -8.52
C GLY A 254 -12.62 -1.59 -8.90
N GLY A 255 -13.58 -1.63 -7.97
CA GLY A 255 -14.97 -1.27 -8.21
C GLY A 255 -15.21 0.25 -8.31
N GLY A 256 -16.07 0.67 -9.23
CA GLY A 256 -16.39 2.08 -9.46
C GLY A 256 -17.33 2.66 -8.40
N LEU A 257 -17.07 3.87 -7.92
CA LEU A 257 -17.90 4.51 -6.89
C LEU A 257 -18.51 5.81 -7.38
N VAL A 258 -19.83 5.95 -7.23
CA VAL A 258 -20.56 7.21 -7.43
C VAL A 258 -21.23 7.61 -6.12
N LEU A 259 -20.82 8.74 -5.55
CA LEU A 259 -21.39 9.30 -4.33
C LEU A 259 -22.22 10.55 -4.64
N CYS A 260 -23.38 10.68 -3.99
CA CYS A 260 -24.19 11.90 -4.07
C CYS A 260 -23.93 12.87 -2.89
N SER A 261 -24.32 14.15 -3.06
CA SER A 261 -23.97 15.31 -2.23
C SER A 261 -24.09 15.13 -0.71
N ILE A 262 -25.09 14.37 -0.25
CA ILE A 262 -25.32 14.14 1.18
C ILE A 262 -24.14 13.43 1.89
N ASN A 263 -23.34 12.67 1.15
CA ASN A 263 -22.15 11.98 1.69
C ASN A 263 -20.97 12.93 1.96
N CYS A 264 -21.12 14.21 1.63
CA CYS A 264 -20.10 15.25 1.80
C CYS A 264 -20.63 16.44 2.61
N LEU A 265 -21.69 16.25 3.41
CA LEU A 265 -22.25 17.30 4.26
C LEU A 265 -21.49 17.49 5.57
N ASP A 266 -21.24 18.75 5.90
CA ASP A 266 -20.77 19.16 7.23
C ASP A 266 -21.95 19.28 8.20
N LEU A 267 -22.51 18.14 8.60
CA LEU A 267 -23.56 18.04 9.61
C LEU A 267 -23.09 17.17 10.78
N GLU A 268 -23.52 17.55 11.98
CA GLU A 268 -23.41 16.73 13.21
C GLU A 268 -24.33 15.50 13.17
N ASP A 269 -25.35 15.52 12.30
CA ASP A 269 -26.33 14.44 12.16
C ASP A 269 -25.83 13.31 11.23
N GLU A 270 -26.00 12.07 11.72
CA GLU A 270 -25.49 10.79 11.17
C GLU A 270 -26.10 10.36 9.80
N GLN A 271 -26.50 11.31 8.94
CA GLN A 271 -27.13 11.04 7.63
C GLN A 271 -26.13 10.69 6.53
N GLN A 272 -24.84 10.99 6.74
CA GLN A 272 -23.75 10.67 5.81
C GLN A 272 -23.10 9.31 6.10
N ILE A 273 -22.31 8.82 5.14
CA ILE A 273 -21.36 7.73 5.39
C ILE A 273 -20.13 8.25 6.15
N TYR A 274 -19.62 7.43 7.06
CA TYR A 274 -18.43 7.74 7.88
C TYR A 274 -17.35 6.68 7.66
N GLY A 275 -16.27 6.71 8.45
CA GLY A 275 -15.18 5.76 8.34
C GLY A 275 -14.13 6.20 7.31
N LYS A 276 -13.39 5.23 6.76
CA LYS A 276 -12.22 5.48 5.91
C LYS A 276 -12.54 6.26 4.64
N ILE A 277 -13.78 6.22 4.15
CA ILE A 277 -14.18 6.94 2.94
C ILE A 277 -14.01 8.45 3.06
N LEU A 278 -14.02 9.00 4.28
CA LEU A 278 -13.82 10.43 4.52
C LEU A 278 -12.35 10.86 4.44
N ASP A 279 -11.41 9.92 4.25
CA ASP A 279 -10.01 10.25 4.05
C ASP A 279 -9.84 11.03 2.72
N PRO A 280 -9.09 12.15 2.71
CA PRO A 280 -8.78 12.92 1.50
C PRO A 280 -8.21 12.11 0.33
N LYS A 281 -7.68 10.89 0.58
CA LYS A 281 -7.26 9.94 -0.45
C LYS A 281 -8.41 9.46 -1.33
N TYR A 282 -9.65 9.36 -0.85
CA TYR A 282 -10.75 8.73 -1.60
C TYR A 282 -11.83 9.71 -2.09
N LEU A 283 -11.82 10.96 -1.64
CA LEU A 283 -12.78 11.98 -2.06
C LEU A 283 -12.12 13.09 -2.88
N PRO A 284 -12.88 13.76 -3.78
CA PRO A 284 -12.37 14.90 -4.54
C PRO A 284 -12.29 16.19 -3.72
N PHE A 285 -13.13 16.32 -2.70
CA PHE A 285 -13.19 17.47 -1.79
C PHE A 285 -13.72 17.05 -0.42
N GLY A 286 -13.48 17.90 0.58
CA GLY A 286 -13.93 17.69 1.95
C GLY A 286 -15.42 17.93 2.17
N LYS A 287 -15.82 18.10 3.43
CA LYS A 287 -17.21 18.40 3.78
C LYS A 287 -17.56 19.86 3.50
N GLY A 288 -18.79 20.10 3.06
CA GLY A 288 -19.33 21.42 2.77
C GLY A 288 -20.70 21.63 3.41
N THR A 289 -21.12 22.89 3.51
CA THR A 289 -22.44 23.26 4.00
C THR A 289 -23.51 23.00 2.94
N SER A 290 -24.72 22.61 3.34
CA SER A 290 -25.81 22.38 2.39
C SER A 290 -26.33 23.69 1.79
N VAL A 291 -26.56 23.70 0.49
CA VAL A 291 -27.33 24.71 -0.25
C VAL A 291 -28.58 24.04 -0.80
N SER A 292 -29.75 24.52 -0.41
CA SER A 292 -31.04 23.96 -0.82
C SER A 292 -32.11 25.05 -0.91
N ASN A 293 -33.21 24.78 -1.61
CA ASN A 293 -34.29 25.74 -1.87
C ASN A 293 -33.81 27.02 -2.60
N GLN A 294 -32.73 26.89 -3.36
CA GLN A 294 -32.11 27.93 -4.16
C GLN A 294 -31.96 27.39 -5.59
N PRO A 295 -32.96 27.60 -6.46
CA PRO A 295 -32.97 27.07 -7.82
C PRO A 295 -31.67 27.42 -8.56
N SER A 296 -31.09 26.42 -9.21
CA SER A 296 -29.83 26.54 -9.95
C SER A 296 -29.83 25.53 -11.10
N LYS A 297 -28.89 25.69 -12.02
CA LYS A 297 -28.75 24.88 -13.24
C LYS A 297 -27.27 24.60 -13.55
N LEU A 298 -27.03 23.77 -14.55
CA LEU A 298 -25.69 23.59 -15.12
C LEU A 298 -25.10 24.95 -15.50
N GLY A 299 -23.94 25.26 -14.93
CA GLY A 299 -23.13 26.42 -15.25
C GLY A 299 -21.98 26.02 -16.19
N GLU A 300 -20.76 26.42 -15.81
CA GLU A 300 -19.56 26.17 -16.60
C GLU A 300 -19.18 24.67 -16.66
N ILE A 301 -18.87 24.17 -17.85
CA ILE A 301 -18.30 22.83 -18.08
C ILE A 301 -16.79 23.00 -18.24
N LEU A 302 -16.03 22.64 -17.19
CA LEU A 302 -14.57 22.81 -17.17
C LEU A 302 -13.85 21.79 -18.06
N LEU A 303 -14.39 20.57 -18.15
CA LEU A 303 -13.81 19.47 -18.92
C LEU A 303 -14.83 18.93 -19.94
N PRO A 304 -15.09 19.67 -21.04
CA PRO A 304 -16.16 19.33 -21.99
C PRO A 304 -15.92 18.02 -22.76
N SER A 305 -14.65 17.60 -22.91
CA SER A 305 -14.29 16.32 -23.54
C SER A 305 -14.30 15.13 -22.57
N HIS A 306 -14.65 15.35 -21.29
CA HIS A 306 -14.69 14.27 -20.31
C HIS A 306 -15.88 13.35 -20.58
N PRO A 307 -15.74 12.01 -20.54
CA PRO A 307 -16.84 11.09 -20.88
C PRO A 307 -18.14 11.30 -20.10
N ILE A 308 -18.04 11.80 -18.86
CA ILE A 308 -19.20 12.16 -18.04
C ILE A 308 -20.09 13.22 -18.71
N MET A 309 -19.50 14.12 -19.50
CA MET A 309 -20.20 15.23 -20.14
C MET A 309 -20.70 14.91 -21.56
N ASN A 310 -20.52 13.68 -22.05
CA ASN A 310 -21.00 13.28 -23.37
C ASN A 310 -22.51 13.54 -23.49
N ASP A 311 -22.89 14.41 -24.43
CA ASP A 311 -24.25 14.87 -24.71
C ASP A 311 -25.00 15.52 -23.52
N VAL A 312 -24.28 15.98 -22.50
CA VAL A 312 -24.84 16.72 -21.35
C VAL A 312 -24.68 18.22 -21.62
N ASN A 313 -25.77 18.88 -22.03
CA ASN A 313 -25.77 20.32 -22.32
C ASN A 313 -26.59 21.12 -21.31
N THR A 314 -27.53 20.46 -20.61
CA THR A 314 -28.47 21.09 -19.69
C THR A 314 -28.65 20.28 -18.42
N PHE A 315 -28.76 20.97 -17.28
CA PHE A 315 -29.27 20.37 -16.05
C PHE A 315 -30.08 21.44 -15.31
N GLU A 316 -31.34 21.17 -15.00
CA GLU A 316 -32.18 22.12 -14.25
C GLU A 316 -32.49 21.52 -12.88
N GLY A 317 -31.90 22.05 -11.80
CA GLY A 317 -31.95 21.46 -10.46
C GLY A 317 -33.31 21.56 -9.73
N GLY A 318 -34.27 22.27 -10.31
CA GLY A 318 -35.58 22.50 -9.70
C GLY A 318 -35.52 23.42 -8.47
N ASN A 319 -36.61 23.49 -7.71
CA ASN A 319 -36.68 24.34 -6.52
C ASN A 319 -35.69 23.89 -5.44
N TYR A 320 -35.54 22.57 -5.25
CA TYR A 320 -34.61 22.06 -4.25
C TYR A 320 -33.16 22.36 -4.61
N SER A 321 -32.74 22.05 -5.85
CA SER A 321 -31.37 22.21 -6.33
C SER A 321 -30.32 21.86 -5.26
N PHE A 322 -30.57 20.75 -4.54
CA PHE A 322 -29.78 20.41 -3.36
C PHE A 322 -28.35 20.10 -3.75
N ARG A 323 -27.39 20.81 -3.15
CA ARG A 323 -25.94 20.68 -3.38
C ARG A 323 -25.19 21.09 -2.12
N ILE A 324 -23.90 20.82 -2.04
CA ILE A 324 -23.03 21.37 -1.00
C ILE A 324 -22.23 22.55 -1.55
N GLN A 325 -21.92 23.51 -0.69
CA GLN A 325 -20.91 24.50 -0.99
C GLN A 325 -19.58 23.79 -1.18
N THR A 326 -19.00 23.89 -2.37
CA THR A 326 -17.82 23.09 -2.74
C THR A 326 -16.61 23.57 -1.94
N PRO A 327 -16.08 22.75 -1.04
CA PRO A 327 -14.91 23.12 -0.26
C PRO A 327 -13.64 22.94 -1.10
N LYS A 328 -12.49 23.22 -0.50
CA LYS A 328 -11.18 23.05 -1.15
C LYS A 328 -11.04 21.63 -1.72
N LEU A 329 -10.64 21.54 -3.00
CA LEU A 329 -10.30 20.27 -3.65
C LEU A 329 -9.09 19.62 -2.98
N TYR A 330 -9.15 18.29 -2.87
CA TYR A 330 -8.01 17.47 -2.48
C TYR A 330 -7.09 17.19 -3.67
N GLU A 331 -5.86 16.79 -3.39
CA GLU A 331 -4.87 16.44 -4.42
C GLU A 331 -5.40 15.31 -5.33
N ASN A 332 -4.98 15.28 -6.61
CA ASN A 332 -5.45 14.32 -7.60
C ASN A 332 -6.97 14.34 -7.85
N SER A 333 -7.60 15.50 -7.69
CA SER A 333 -9.04 15.69 -7.90
C SER A 333 -9.31 16.74 -8.96
N LYS A 334 -10.41 16.59 -9.69
CA LYS A 334 -10.82 17.51 -10.76
C LYS A 334 -12.31 17.81 -10.67
N ILE A 335 -12.68 19.07 -10.78
CA ILE A 335 -14.08 19.45 -11.06
C ILE A 335 -14.29 19.32 -12.56
N ILE A 336 -15.32 18.61 -12.97
CA ILE A 336 -15.64 18.38 -14.38
C ILE A 336 -16.63 19.44 -14.88
N ALA A 337 -17.61 19.80 -14.06
CA ALA A 337 -18.58 20.86 -14.35
C ALA A 337 -19.07 21.50 -13.04
N LYS A 338 -19.67 22.68 -13.16
CA LYS A 338 -20.20 23.47 -12.05
C LYS A 338 -21.71 23.73 -12.23
N TRP A 339 -22.36 24.00 -11.12
CA TRP A 339 -23.59 24.77 -11.05
C TRP A 339 -23.33 26.23 -11.47
N ASP A 340 -24.38 26.97 -11.84
CA ASP A 340 -24.27 28.40 -12.20
C ASP A 340 -23.96 29.33 -11.01
N ASP A 341 -23.89 28.78 -9.79
CA ASP A 341 -23.43 29.45 -8.58
C ASP A 341 -21.99 29.06 -8.17
N GLU A 342 -21.21 28.54 -9.12
CA GLU A 342 -19.80 28.14 -9.00
C GLU A 342 -19.50 26.88 -8.18
N ASN A 343 -20.50 26.26 -7.53
CA ASN A 343 -20.30 24.98 -6.85
C ASN A 343 -20.09 23.86 -7.88
N ALA A 344 -19.25 22.86 -7.58
CA ALA A 344 -19.11 21.68 -8.42
C ALA A 344 -20.46 20.97 -8.55
N ILE A 345 -20.83 20.55 -9.76
CA ILE A 345 -21.95 19.62 -9.99
C ILE A 345 -21.44 18.18 -10.05
N VAL A 346 -20.24 18.00 -10.62
CA VAL A 346 -19.54 16.73 -10.68
C VAL A 346 -18.04 16.93 -10.49
N ALA A 347 -17.44 16.07 -9.67
CA ALA A 347 -16.00 16.01 -9.47
C ALA A 347 -15.50 14.56 -9.47
N GLU A 348 -14.26 14.37 -9.91
CA GLU A 348 -13.56 13.09 -9.97
C GLU A 348 -12.38 13.10 -9.02
N LYS A 349 -12.14 11.94 -8.39
CA LYS A 349 -10.89 11.60 -7.73
C LYS A 349 -10.13 10.55 -8.54
N SER A 350 -8.86 10.81 -8.81
CA SER A 350 -7.95 9.89 -9.51
C SER A 350 -6.90 9.31 -8.58
N PHE A 351 -6.41 8.10 -8.90
CA PHE A 351 -5.41 7.36 -8.13
C PHE A 351 -4.17 7.04 -8.98
N PRO A 352 -3.36 8.04 -9.37
CA PRO A 352 -2.23 7.81 -10.30
C PRO A 352 -1.18 6.84 -9.77
N ASN A 353 -1.04 6.74 -8.44
CA ASN A 353 -0.10 5.82 -7.79
C ASN A 353 -0.69 4.43 -7.52
N ASP A 354 -2.01 4.25 -7.67
CA ASP A 354 -2.74 3.01 -7.41
C ASP A 354 -3.67 2.71 -8.61
N PRO A 355 -3.13 2.38 -9.81
CA PRO A 355 -3.91 2.28 -11.05
C PRO A 355 -4.91 1.11 -11.08
N SER A 356 -4.82 0.18 -10.12
CA SER A 356 -5.81 -0.89 -9.94
C SER A 356 -7.08 -0.42 -9.24
N PHE A 357 -7.07 0.75 -8.60
CA PHE A 357 -8.23 1.27 -7.89
C PHE A 357 -9.32 1.71 -8.86
N GLY A 358 -10.57 1.50 -8.45
CA GLY A 358 -11.73 2.00 -9.15
C GLY A 358 -11.81 3.51 -9.13
N LYS A 359 -12.56 4.08 -10.07
CA LYS A 359 -12.79 5.53 -10.14
C LYS A 359 -13.79 5.97 -9.09
N VAL A 360 -13.56 7.12 -8.48
CA VAL A 360 -14.52 7.74 -7.54
C VAL A 360 -15.05 9.05 -8.12
N ILE A 361 -16.36 9.11 -8.28
CA ILE A 361 -17.10 10.26 -8.80
C ILE A 361 -18.03 10.78 -7.71
N VAL A 362 -18.00 12.09 -7.47
CA VAL A 362 -18.97 12.77 -6.60
C VAL A 362 -19.90 13.61 -7.46
N LEU A 363 -21.19 13.25 -7.41
CA LEU A 363 -22.29 14.03 -7.96
C LEU A 363 -22.85 14.91 -6.85
N ASN A 364 -22.57 16.21 -6.91
CA ASN A 364 -22.99 17.16 -5.90
C ASN A 364 -24.45 17.61 -6.11
N LEU A 365 -25.36 16.64 -6.10
CA LEU A 365 -26.77 16.80 -6.41
C LEU A 365 -27.60 15.66 -5.79
N TYR A 366 -28.91 15.88 -5.65
CA TYR A 366 -29.86 14.86 -5.17
C TYR A 366 -30.48 14.07 -6.35
N PRO A 367 -30.44 12.72 -6.35
CA PRO A 367 -30.79 11.94 -7.55
C PRO A 367 -32.26 11.92 -8.02
N PRO A 368 -33.28 11.87 -7.15
CA PRO A 368 -34.68 11.85 -7.58
C PRO A 368 -35.06 13.08 -8.40
N ASN A 369 -35.91 12.90 -9.42
CA ASN A 369 -36.31 13.93 -10.37
C ASN A 369 -37.77 14.37 -10.23
N ASN A 370 -38.18 15.32 -11.06
CA ASN A 370 -39.49 15.94 -10.97
C ASN A 370 -40.71 15.06 -11.28
N THR A 371 -40.53 13.80 -11.68
CA THR A 371 -41.65 12.87 -11.86
C THR A 371 -42.15 12.31 -10.53
N VAL A 372 -41.35 12.40 -9.46
CA VAL A 372 -41.75 11.98 -8.09
C VAL A 372 -41.96 13.16 -7.15
N ASP A 373 -41.27 14.27 -7.36
CA ASP A 373 -41.49 15.52 -6.63
C ASP A 373 -41.21 16.74 -7.52
N ILE A 374 -42.20 17.59 -7.74
CA ILE A 374 -42.11 18.74 -8.64
C ILE A 374 -40.92 19.69 -8.37
N ASN A 375 -40.41 19.70 -7.13
CA ASN A 375 -39.30 20.53 -6.69
C ASN A 375 -37.92 19.96 -7.04
N CYS A 376 -37.84 18.67 -7.39
CA CYS A 376 -36.61 18.03 -7.86
C CYS A 376 -36.22 18.49 -9.28
N TRP A 377 -35.03 18.05 -9.73
CA TRP A 377 -34.48 18.39 -11.03
C TRP A 377 -35.39 17.95 -12.18
N LYS A 378 -35.39 18.71 -13.28
CA LYS A 378 -36.36 18.53 -14.37
C LYS A 378 -35.96 17.37 -15.28
N SER A 379 -36.82 16.36 -15.38
CA SER A 379 -36.61 15.14 -16.16
C SER A 379 -36.50 15.35 -17.68
N ASN A 380 -36.86 16.52 -18.19
CA ASN A 380 -36.67 16.94 -19.57
C ASN A 380 -35.29 17.58 -19.85
N SER A 381 -34.46 17.80 -18.82
CA SER A 381 -33.06 18.19 -18.97
C SER A 381 -32.14 16.96 -19.14
N ASP A 382 -30.84 17.17 -19.39
CA ASP A 382 -29.88 16.08 -19.60
C ASP A 382 -29.43 15.36 -18.31
N GLY A 383 -30.07 15.61 -17.16
CA GLY A 383 -29.68 14.99 -15.89
C GLY A 383 -29.59 13.47 -15.93
N LYS A 384 -30.50 12.81 -16.67
CA LYS A 384 -30.42 11.35 -16.90
C LYS A 384 -29.06 10.94 -17.51
N LYS A 385 -28.58 11.68 -18.50
CA LYS A 385 -27.29 11.40 -19.16
C LYS A 385 -26.13 11.62 -18.19
N LEU A 386 -26.18 12.69 -17.39
CA LEU A 386 -25.16 12.97 -16.37
C LEU A 386 -25.01 11.81 -15.37
N PHE A 387 -26.12 11.28 -14.83
CA PHE A 387 -26.07 10.11 -13.93
C PHE A 387 -25.52 8.87 -14.64
N LEU A 388 -26.04 8.57 -15.83
CA LEU A 388 -25.64 7.40 -16.58
C LEU A 388 -24.16 7.44 -16.95
N ASN A 389 -23.69 8.54 -17.56
CA ASN A 389 -22.30 8.69 -17.94
C ASN A 389 -21.36 8.61 -16.74
N SER A 390 -21.78 9.09 -15.56
CA SER A 390 -21.02 8.95 -14.31
C SER A 390 -20.85 7.48 -13.91
N VAL A 391 -21.92 6.69 -14.01
CA VAL A 391 -21.87 5.23 -13.76
C VAL A 391 -21.01 4.51 -14.80
N LEU A 392 -21.22 4.79 -16.09
CA LEU A 392 -20.45 4.16 -17.17
C LEU A 392 -18.96 4.47 -17.04
N TYR A 393 -18.63 5.72 -16.75
CA TYR A 393 -17.25 6.14 -16.56
C TYR A 393 -16.63 5.50 -15.31
N ALA A 394 -17.37 5.43 -14.20
CA ALA A 394 -16.92 4.77 -12.96
C ALA A 394 -16.68 3.26 -13.17
N ALA A 395 -17.49 2.60 -14.00
CA ALA A 395 -17.34 1.20 -14.39
C ALA A 395 -16.15 0.94 -15.35
N ASN A 396 -15.38 1.97 -15.73
CA ASN A 396 -14.39 1.88 -16.82
C ASN A 396 -14.97 1.37 -18.15
N TYR A 397 -16.25 1.62 -18.41
CA TYR A 397 -16.88 1.22 -19.65
C TYR A 397 -16.33 2.07 -20.80
N THR A 398 -15.87 1.39 -21.85
CA THR A 398 -15.50 2.00 -23.12
C THR A 398 -16.45 1.43 -24.17
N SER A 399 -17.21 2.29 -24.86
CA SER A 399 -18.01 1.84 -25.99
C SER A 399 -17.06 1.43 -27.10
N ASN A 400 -17.03 0.14 -27.44
CA ASN A 400 -16.47 -0.30 -28.71
C ASN A 400 -17.36 0.29 -29.80
N HIS A 401 -16.91 1.35 -30.45
CA HIS A 401 -17.52 1.85 -31.68
C HIS A 401 -17.02 1.08 -32.88
#